data_AF-A0A5C6KKE9-F1
#
_entry.id   AF-A0A5C6KKE9-F1
#
_cell.length_a   1.000
_cell.length_b   1.000
_cell.length_c   1.000
_cell.angle_alpha   90.00
_cell.angle_beta   90.00
_cell.angle_gamma   90.00
#
_symmetry.space_group_name_H-M   'P 1'
#
loop_
_entity.id
_entity.type
_entity.pdbx_description
1 polymer ?
#
loop_
_entity_poly.entity_id
_entity_poly.type
_entity_poly.pdbx_seq_one_letter_code
_entity_poly.pdbx_strand_id
1 'polypeptide(L)' 'MQSDGYVVYKHLAEVNPKCEFILCWAHVRNKFAMAFEANKDADAEWFVQKIDELYKIEAECILKRLKPHEIKNQRC' A
#
# COMPACT_ATOMS: atom_id res chain seq x y z
N MET A 1 -9.44 -8.78 1.96
CA MET A 1 -9.96 -7.43 2.19
C MET A 1 -8.80 -6.49 2.49
N GLN A 2 -8.68 -5.40 1.74
CA GLN A 2 -7.79 -4.29 2.09
C GLN A 2 -8.54 -3.30 2.96
N SER A 3 -7.97 -2.89 4.10
CA SER A 3 -8.65 -1.97 5.05
C SER A 3 -7.70 -1.02 5.75
N ASP A 4 -8.24 -0.13 6.58
CA ASP A 4 -7.50 0.84 7.39
C ASP A 4 -6.74 0.25 8.58
N GLY A 5 -6.92 -1.05 8.87
CA GLY A 5 -6.31 -1.67 10.04
C GLY A 5 -7.26 -1.82 11.24
N TYR A 6 -8.54 -1.46 11.10
CA TYR A 6 -9.48 -1.56 12.21
C TYR A 6 -9.66 -3.01 12.66
N VAL A 7 -9.60 -3.22 14.00
CA VAL A 7 -9.49 -4.54 14.62
C VAL A 7 -10.63 -5.50 14.25
N VAL A 8 -11.83 -4.96 14.00
CA VAL A 8 -13.00 -5.75 13.58
C VAL A 8 -12.75 -6.50 12.28
N TYR A 9 -12.01 -5.90 11.33
CA TYR A 9 -11.70 -6.56 10.06
C TYR A 9 -10.69 -7.70 10.20
N LYS A 10 -9.80 -7.61 11.20
CA LYS A 10 -8.91 -8.72 11.55
C LYS A 10 -9.70 -9.90 12.09
N HIS A 11 -10.63 -9.65 13.02
CA HIS A 11 -11.52 -10.70 13.53
C HIS A 11 -12.42 -11.30 12.45
N LEU A 12 -12.88 -10.48 11.51
CA LEU A 12 -13.66 -10.97 10.37
C LEU A 12 -12.86 -11.95 9.50
N ALA A 13 -11.57 -11.69 9.28
CA ALA A 13 -10.69 -12.61 8.55
C ALA A 13 -10.42 -13.90 9.33
N GLU A 14 -10.32 -13.83 10.66
CA GLU A 14 -10.13 -15.02 11.52
C GLU A 14 -11.34 -15.98 11.44
N VAL A 15 -12.56 -15.45 11.37
CA VAL A 15 -13.79 -16.27 11.26
C VAL A 15 -14.18 -16.62 9.82
N ASN A 16 -13.55 -15.99 8.83
CA ASN A 16 -13.80 -16.24 7.42
C ASN A 16 -12.49 -16.58 6.69
N PRO A 17 -12.09 -17.86 6.61
CA PRO A 17 -10.84 -18.30 5.99
C PRO A 17 -10.70 -17.94 4.51
N LYS A 18 -11.80 -17.59 3.82
CA LYS A 18 -11.76 -17.10 2.43
C LYS A 18 -11.38 -15.63 2.32
N CYS A 19 -11.29 -14.92 3.43
CA CYS A 19 -10.99 -13.50 3.50
C CYS A 19 -9.64 -13.28 4.17
N GLU A 20 -8.61 -13.03 3.38
CA GLU A 20 -7.32 -12.58 3.88
C GLU A 20 -7.38 -11.10 4.28
N PHE A 21 -6.82 -10.73 5.43
CA PHE A 21 -6.75 -9.35 5.90
C PHE A 21 -5.44 -8.68 5.49
N ILE A 22 -5.52 -7.55 4.78
CA ILE A 22 -4.37 -6.78 4.33
C ILE A 22 -4.57 -5.30 4.69
N LEU A 23 -3.50 -4.64 5.13
CA LEU A 23 -3.50 -3.19 5.39
C LEU A 23 -3.48 -2.40 4.09
N CYS A 24 -4.15 -1.26 4.05
CA CYS A 24 -4.11 -0.41 2.88
C CYS A 24 -2.77 0.34 2.78
N TRP A 25 -2.29 0.53 1.55
CA TRP A 25 -1.00 1.19 1.28
C TRP A 25 -0.90 2.62 1.82
N ALA A 26 -2.03 3.34 1.95
CA ALA A 26 -2.04 4.66 2.57
C ALA A 26 -1.67 4.59 4.07
N HIS A 27 -2.22 3.62 4.81
CA HIS A 27 -1.89 3.43 6.23
C HIS A 27 -0.48 2.88 6.42
N VAL A 28 -0.04 1.98 5.54
CA VAL A 28 1.33 1.48 5.54
C VAL A 28 2.32 2.62 5.32
N ARG A 29 2.10 3.48 4.31
CA ARG A 29 2.91 4.67 4.06
C ARG A 29 2.93 5.61 5.27
N ASN A 30 1.79 5.83 5.91
CA ASN A 30 1.71 6.69 7.09
C ASN A 30 2.55 6.14 8.25
N LYS A 31 2.57 4.82 8.47
CA LYS A 31 3.41 4.20 9.51
C LYS A 31 4.91 4.43 9.26
N PHE A 32 5.36 4.30 8.02
CA PHE A 32 6.76 4.62 7.67
C PHE A 32 7.06 6.12 7.79
N ALA A 33 6.15 7.00 7.37
CA ALA A 33 6.31 8.44 7.54
C ALA A 33 6.49 8.82 9.02
N MET A 34 5.65 8.27 9.91
CA MET A 34 5.78 8.47 11.35
C MET A 34 7.12 7.95 11.91
N ALA A 35 7.59 6.79 11.44
CA ALA A 35 8.87 6.22 11.86
C ALA A 35 10.05 7.09 11.42
N PHE A 36 10.01 7.62 10.19
CA PHE A 36 11.00 8.57 9.70
C PHE A 36 10.96 9.90 10.46
N GLU A 37 9.78 10.44 10.74
CA GLU A 37 9.63 11.69 11.50
C GLU A 37 10.22 11.57 12.90
N ALA A 38 9.98 10.45 13.58
CA ALA A 38 10.46 10.21 14.94
C ALA A 38 11.97 9.93 15.02
N ASN A 39 12.52 9.13 14.10
CA ASN A 39 13.86 8.56 14.26
C ASN A 39 14.84 8.89 13.13
N LYS A 40 14.40 9.57 12.07
CA LYS A 40 15.18 9.78 10.83
C LYS A 40 15.73 8.47 10.25
N ASP A 41 14.94 7.41 10.37
CA ASP A 41 15.25 6.09 9.85
C ASP A 41 15.28 6.10 8.31
N ALA A 42 16.44 5.79 7.71
CA ALA A 42 16.64 5.84 6.27
C ALA A 42 15.83 4.80 5.51
N ASP A 43 15.57 3.63 6.11
CA ASP A 43 14.74 2.60 5.49
C ASP A 43 13.27 3.07 5.45
N ALA A 44 12.80 3.71 6.53
CA ALA A 44 11.47 4.30 6.57
C ALA A 44 11.28 5.39 5.50
N GLU A 45 12.27 6.26 5.30
CA GLU A 45 12.26 7.23 4.20
C GLU A 45 12.17 6.54 2.83
N TRP A 46 12.99 5.51 2.61
CA TRP A 46 13.01 4.75 1.37
C TRP A 46 11.64 4.12 1.07
N PHE A 47 10.97 3.51 2.07
CA PHE A 47 9.63 2.96 1.90
C PHE A 47 8.59 4.02 1.55
N VAL A 48 8.65 5.20 2.18
CA VAL A 48 7.73 6.32 1.85
C VAL A 48 7.90 6.73 0.39
N GLN A 49 9.13 6.89 -0.07
CA GLN A 49 9.44 7.29 -1.44
C GLN A 49 9.00 6.22 -2.46
N LYS A 50 9.24 4.94 -2.15
CA LYS A 50 8.85 3.84 -3.04
C LYS A 50 7.34 3.69 -3.18
N ILE A 51 6.59 3.84 -2.09
CA ILE A 51 5.12 3.82 -2.17
C ILE A 51 4.59 5.01 -2.97
N ASP A 52 5.20 6.19 -2.82
CA ASP A 52 4.83 7.39 -3.60
C ASP A 52 5.09 7.21 -5.11
N GLU A 53 6.22 6.61 -5.47
CA GLU A 53 6.55 6.22 -6.85
C GLU A 53 5.49 5.29 -7.44
N LEU A 54 5.08 4.25 -6.71
CA LEU A 54 4.03 3.33 -7.15
C LEU A 54 2.69 4.03 -7.38
N TYR A 55 2.32 5.01 -6.53
CA TYR A 55 1.10 5.78 -6.75
C TYR A 55 1.17 6.68 -7.99
N LYS A 56 2.34 7.24 -8.30
CA LYS A 56 2.55 8.01 -9.55
C LYS A 56 2.43 7.11 -10.78
N ILE A 57 3.05 5.93 -10.75
CA ILE A 57 2.94 4.93 -11.83
C ILE A 57 1.47 4.54 -12.03
N GLU A 58 0.72 4.30 -10.96
CA GLU A 58 -0.70 3.94 -11.03
C GLU A 58 -1.53 5.08 -11.66
N ALA A 59 -1.28 6.32 -11.26
CA ALA A 59 -1.95 7.50 -11.80
C ALA A 59 -1.69 7.65 -13.31
N GLU A 60 -0.44 7.45 -13.75
CA GLU A 60 -0.11 7.45 -15.17
C GLU A 60 -0.78 6.33 -15.96
N CYS A 61 -0.84 5.13 -15.39
CA CYS A 61 -1.52 3.99 -16.01
C CYS A 61 -3.01 4.27 -16.23
N ILE A 62 -3.66 4.90 -15.26
CA ILE A 62 -5.07 5.33 -15.35
C ILE A 62 -5.24 6.37 -16.47
N LEU A 63 -4.37 7.39 -16.51
CA LEU A 63 -4.41 8.42 -17.56
C LEU A 63 -4.23 7.83 -18.96
N LYS A 64 -3.34 6.84 -19.09
CA LYS A 64 -3.05 6.12 -20.35
C LYS A 64 -4.11 5.03 -20.67
N ARG A 65 -5.09 4.79 -19.78
CA ARG A 65 -6.13 3.75 -19.90
C ARG A 65 -5.56 2.36 -20.18
N LEU A 66 -4.45 2.03 -19.54
CA LEU A 66 -3.78 0.75 -19.70
C LEU A 66 -4.65 -0.40 -19.17
N LYS A 67 -4.60 -1.55 -19.85
CA LYS A 67 -5.25 -2.78 -19.39
C LYS A 67 -4.42 -3.42 -18.26
N PRO A 68 -5.04 -4.26 -17.40
CA PRO A 68 -4.34 -4.83 -16.24
C PRO A 68 -2.99 -5.52 -16.54
N HIS A 69 -2.87 -6.19 -17.70
CA HIS A 69 -1.62 -6.83 -18.10
C HIS A 69 -0.52 -5.83 -18.49
N GLU A 70 -0.88 -4.66 -19.02
CA GLU A 70 0.04 -3.59 -19.39
C GLU A 70 0.51 -2.84 -18.14
N ILE A 71 -0.40 -2.59 -17.18
CA ILE A 71 -0.09 -2.00 -15.87
C ILE A 71 0.93 -2.85 -15.12
N LYS A 72 0.80 -4.18 -15.16
CA LYS A 72 1.75 -5.09 -14.51
C LYS A 72 3.19 -4.86 -14.99
N ASN A 73 3.38 -4.55 -16.27
CA ASN A 73 4.71 -4.29 -16.84
C ASN A 73 5.31 -2.95 -16.41
N GLN A 74 4.51 -2.03 -15.85
CA GLN A 74 4.98 -0.72 -15.38
C GLN A 74 5.46 -0.75 -13.92
N ARG A 75 5.18 -1.82 -13.17
CA ARG A 75 5.47 -1.95 -11.73
C ARG A 75 6.74 -2.77 -11.44
N CYS A 76 7.52 -3.14 -12.48
CA CYS A 76 8.67 -4.05 -12.45
C CYS A 76 9.99 -3.33 -12.71
#